data_AF-A0A1F8PVG6-F1
#
_entry.id   AF-A0A1F8PVG6-F1
#
_cell.length_a   1.000
_cell.length_b   1.000
_cell.length_c   1.000
_cell.angle_alpha   90.00
_cell.angle_beta   90.00
_cell.angle_gamma   90.00
#
_symmetry.space_group_name_H-M   'P 1'
#
loop_
_entity.id
_entity.type
_entity.pdbx_description
1 polymer ?
#
loop_
_entity_poly.entity_id
_entity_poly.type
_entity_poly.pdbx_seq_one_letter_code
_entity_poly.pdbx_strand_id
1 'polypeptide(L)'
;MSRLKGYVDIKGPNRQRVELDEDDVSDPYFVIRRAILLRSILKRIAGQLFEKVESKEVLHIDQGVLRAFLQTDEYKHGARSMEAIVAMSQLAGKTKYERSCLPPEAQLDLHADGQEFLSLVQQIELSNETLDKLAILFHIYFCAQLEKQGYVYGEETDDKAKTHSSLKDFYDLPDNEQEQNRDTVRHIHDKLTASGYIMVPARSNEQPFEFPGTFLDELAKMEHERWMAMKLAAGWQLAPKTVKSKKLHADLVSWEELEKRSDTTAQDKDRDFVRAIPGILAKAGYTVVKLRPMKAEH
;
A
#
# COMPACT_ATOMS: atom_id res chain seq x y z
N MET A 1 12.07 12.98 -54.30
CA MET A 1 12.58 12.41 -53.04
C MET A 1 11.56 12.69 -51.93
N SER A 2 10.88 11.64 -51.46
CA SER A 2 9.84 11.73 -50.43
C SER A 2 10.46 11.92 -49.05
N ARG A 3 10.02 12.95 -48.31
CA ARG A 3 10.34 13.17 -46.90
C ARG A 3 9.19 12.59 -46.06
N LEU A 4 9.31 11.32 -45.67
CA LEU A 4 8.45 10.77 -44.62
C LEU A 4 8.88 11.38 -43.28
N LYS A 5 8.14 12.37 -42.80
CA LYS A 5 8.14 12.75 -41.39
C LYS A 5 7.40 11.66 -40.63
N GLY A 6 8.12 10.73 -40.01
CA GLY A 6 7.54 9.83 -39.03
C GLY A 6 7.14 10.62 -37.80
N TYR A 7 5.84 10.70 -37.52
CA TYR A 7 5.37 11.09 -36.19
C TYR A 7 5.50 9.86 -35.30
N VAL A 8 6.42 9.90 -34.34
CA VAL A 8 6.40 8.95 -33.23
C VAL A 8 5.39 9.51 -32.22
N ASP A 9 4.23 8.87 -32.12
CA ASP A 9 3.24 9.20 -31.09
C ASP A 9 3.75 8.67 -29.74
N ILE A 10 4.53 9.50 -29.04
CA ILE A 10 5.07 9.15 -27.73
C ILE A 10 3.94 9.30 -26.72
N LYS A 11 3.40 8.16 -26.27
CA LYS A 11 2.39 8.10 -25.21
C LYS A 11 2.78 8.93 -23.99
N GLY A 12 1.84 9.72 -23.49
CA GLY A 12 2.03 10.60 -22.33
C GLY A 12 2.20 9.86 -20.99
N PRO A 13 2.37 10.60 -19.88
CA PRO A 13 2.57 10.02 -18.56
C PRO A 13 1.30 9.42 -17.94
N ASN A 14 0.11 9.73 -18.47
CA ASN A 14 -1.15 9.18 -17.95
C ASN A 14 -1.37 7.76 -18.46
N ARG A 15 -1.98 6.93 -17.61
CA ARG A 15 -2.35 5.55 -17.94
C ARG A 15 -3.29 5.57 -19.14
N GLN A 16 -2.99 4.76 -20.15
CA GLN A 16 -3.85 4.65 -21.32
C GLN A 16 -4.92 3.59 -21.07
N ARG A 17 -6.18 3.90 -21.36
CA ARG A 17 -7.24 2.88 -21.49
C ARG A 17 -7.13 2.29 -22.88
N VAL A 18 -7.00 0.98 -23.00
CA VAL A 18 -6.97 0.30 -24.30
C VAL A 18 -8.41 -0.15 -24.59
N GLU A 19 -9.09 0.53 -25.51
CA GLU A 19 -10.37 0.08 -26.05
C GLU A 19 -10.14 -1.04 -27.07
N LEU A 20 -9.79 -2.25 -26.62
CA LEU A 20 -9.82 -3.43 -27.48
C LEU A 20 -10.42 -4.60 -26.70
N ASP A 21 -11.57 -5.07 -27.19
CA ASP A 21 -12.29 -6.33 -26.97
C ASP A 21 -12.01 -7.12 -25.67
N GLU A 22 -13.07 -7.20 -24.84
CA GLU A 22 -13.38 -8.15 -23.74
C GLU A 22 -12.35 -8.47 -22.65
N ASP A 23 -11.08 -8.12 -22.79
CA ASP A 23 -10.04 -8.26 -21.75
C ASP A 23 -9.35 -6.90 -21.51
N ASP A 24 -9.78 -6.19 -20.45
CA ASP A 24 -9.25 -4.89 -20.01
C ASP A 24 -7.78 -4.98 -19.57
N VAL A 25 -6.86 -5.02 -20.55
CA VAL A 25 -5.41 -4.96 -20.27
C VAL A 25 -5.05 -3.50 -19.98
N SER A 26 -5.27 -3.09 -18.73
CA SER A 26 -4.88 -1.78 -18.24
C SER A 26 -3.37 -1.54 -18.48
N ASP A 27 -2.98 -0.40 -19.04
CA ASP A 27 -1.60 -0.06 -19.42
C ASP A 27 -0.66 -0.12 -18.20
N PRO A 28 0.19 -1.16 -18.04
CA PRO A 28 1.06 -1.29 -16.88
C PRO A 28 2.36 -0.46 -17.04
N TYR A 29 2.64 0.01 -18.26
CA TYR A 29 3.91 0.64 -18.61
C TYR A 29 3.97 2.13 -18.28
N PHE A 30 2.86 2.74 -17.84
CA PHE A 30 2.82 4.18 -17.53
C PHE A 30 3.82 4.57 -16.44
N VAL A 31 4.06 3.72 -15.44
CA VAL A 31 5.05 3.96 -14.38
C VAL A 31 6.47 4.07 -14.95
N ILE A 32 6.83 3.20 -15.89
CA ILE A 32 8.14 3.25 -16.56
C ILE A 32 8.25 4.52 -17.41
N ARG A 33 7.19 4.90 -18.13
CA ARG A 33 7.16 6.15 -18.90
C ARG A 33 7.35 7.36 -17.99
N ARG A 34 6.67 7.40 -16.85
CA ARG A 34 6.82 8.46 -15.84
C ARG A 34 8.25 8.51 -15.29
N ALA A 35 8.87 7.37 -14.99
CA ALA A 35 10.25 7.33 -14.52
C ALA A 35 11.24 7.90 -15.54
N ILE A 36 11.09 7.55 -16.83
CA ILE A 36 11.93 8.08 -17.91
C ILE A 36 11.72 9.58 -18.08
N LEU A 37 10.47 10.04 -18.10
CA LEU A 37 10.11 11.46 -18.23
C LEU A 37 10.64 12.27 -17.06
N LEU A 38 10.38 11.83 -15.82
CA LEU A 38 10.85 12.48 -14.60
C LEU A 38 12.37 12.59 -14.58
N ARG A 39 13.09 11.51 -14.93
CA ARG A 39 14.56 11.53 -15.01
C ARG A 39 15.05 12.56 -16.03
N SER A 40 14.41 12.63 -17.20
CA SER A 40 14.74 13.61 -18.24
C SER A 40 14.51 15.05 -17.79
N ILE A 41 13.37 15.32 -17.16
CA ILE A 41 12.99 16.63 -16.60
C ILE A 41 14.00 17.05 -15.51
N LEU A 42 14.28 16.18 -14.54
CA LEU A 42 15.20 16.48 -13.44
C LEU A 42 16.63 16.71 -13.93
N LYS A 43 17.09 15.96 -14.95
CA LYS A 43 18.40 16.23 -15.54
C LYS A 43 18.50 17.62 -16.16
N ARG A 44 17.42 18.11 -16.76
CA ARG A 44 17.37 19.42 -17.40
C ARG A 44 17.24 20.57 -16.40
N ILE A 45 16.39 20.40 -15.38
CA ILE A 45 16.02 21.48 -14.45
C ILE A 45 16.87 21.47 -13.18
N ALA A 46 17.23 20.30 -12.69
CA ALA A 46 17.87 20.08 -11.38
C ALA A 46 18.96 19.01 -11.45
N GLY A 47 19.89 19.16 -12.41
CA GLY A 47 20.97 18.19 -12.63
C GLY A 47 21.88 17.96 -11.42
N GLN A 48 21.95 18.92 -10.50
CA GLN A 48 22.69 18.83 -9.23
C GLN A 48 22.18 17.74 -8.28
N LEU A 49 20.99 17.18 -8.52
CA LEU A 49 20.42 16.08 -7.74
C LEU A 49 21.03 14.71 -8.11
N PHE A 50 21.82 14.65 -9.18
CA PHE A 50 22.45 13.42 -9.63
C PHE A 50 23.90 13.34 -9.18
N GLU A 51 24.25 12.24 -8.52
CA GLU A 51 25.62 11.91 -8.16
C GLU A 51 26.14 10.78 -9.06
N LYS A 52 27.40 10.85 -9.46
CA LYS A 52 28.08 9.73 -10.12
C LYS A 52 28.65 8.81 -9.06
N VAL A 53 28.02 7.65 -8.91
CA VAL A 53 28.54 6.56 -8.08
C VAL A 53 29.08 5.50 -9.03
N GLU A 54 30.40 5.33 -9.03
CA GLU A 54 31.13 4.50 -9.99
C GLU A 54 30.86 4.91 -11.45
N SER A 55 30.13 4.07 -12.20
CA SER A 55 29.76 4.25 -13.61
C SER A 55 28.27 4.61 -13.79
N LYS A 56 27.51 4.73 -12.70
CA LYS A 56 26.08 5.01 -12.72
C LYS A 56 25.76 6.38 -12.13
N GLU A 57 24.81 7.07 -12.74
CA GLU A 57 24.24 8.29 -12.17
C GLU A 57 23.06 7.92 -11.28
N VAL A 58 23.17 8.22 -10.00
CA VAL A 58 22.15 7.97 -8.97
C VAL A 58 21.43 9.29 -8.67
N LEU A 59 20.10 9.26 -8.68
CA LEU A 59 19.26 10.40 -8.31
C LEU A 59 19.05 10.41 -6.79
N HIS A 60 19.32 11.55 -6.16
CA HIS A 60 19.00 11.79 -4.76
C HIS A 60 17.60 12.41 -4.62
N ILE A 61 16.62 11.57 -4.29
CA ILE A 61 15.21 11.96 -4.13
C ILE A 61 14.61 11.25 -2.90
N ASP A 62 13.72 11.93 -2.18
CA ASP A 62 12.89 11.30 -1.15
C ASP A 62 11.95 10.27 -1.79
N GLN A 63 11.84 9.09 -1.20
CA GLN A 63 11.06 8.00 -1.80
C GLN A 63 9.57 8.31 -1.89
N GLY A 64 9.01 9.07 -0.93
CA GLY A 64 7.63 9.52 -1.01
C GLY A 64 7.42 10.48 -2.18
N VAL A 65 8.37 11.41 -2.39
CA VAL A 65 8.34 12.31 -3.55
C VAL A 65 8.41 11.51 -4.86
N LEU A 66 9.34 10.57 -4.96
CA LEU A 66 9.46 9.70 -6.14
C LEU A 66 8.16 8.92 -6.37
N ARG A 67 7.59 8.30 -5.33
CA ARG A 67 6.32 7.58 -5.41
C ARG A 67 5.21 8.45 -5.94
N ALA A 68 5.02 9.64 -5.38
CA ALA A 68 3.98 10.56 -5.80
C ALA A 68 4.09 10.89 -7.30
N PHE A 69 5.30 11.18 -7.79
CA PHE A 69 5.52 11.41 -9.22
C PHE A 69 5.18 10.19 -10.09
N LEU A 70 5.44 8.98 -9.59
CA LEU A 70 5.22 7.75 -10.34
C LEU A 70 3.77 7.26 -10.28
N GLN A 71 3.06 7.50 -9.17
CA GLN A 71 1.80 6.83 -8.85
C GLN A 71 0.57 7.73 -8.79
N THR A 72 0.70 9.07 -8.79
CA THR A 72 -0.46 9.98 -8.84
C THR A 72 -1.42 9.60 -9.96
N ASP A 73 -2.72 9.61 -9.74
CA ASP A 73 -3.68 9.05 -10.69
C ASP A 73 -3.54 9.70 -12.09
N GLU A 74 -3.55 11.04 -12.12
CA GLU A 74 -3.49 11.79 -13.38
C GLU A 74 -2.65 13.08 -13.29
N TYR A 75 -1.89 13.33 -14.36
CA TYR A 75 -1.35 14.66 -14.66
C TYR A 75 -2.28 15.42 -15.62
N LYS A 76 -2.92 16.49 -15.13
CA LYS A 76 -3.94 17.30 -15.84
C LYS A 76 -3.53 17.76 -17.25
N HIS A 77 -2.23 17.98 -17.46
CA HIS A 77 -1.65 18.42 -18.74
C HIS A 77 -0.49 17.51 -19.20
N GLY A 78 -0.53 16.24 -18.79
CA GLY A 78 0.48 15.25 -19.15
C GLY A 78 1.89 15.65 -18.70
N ALA A 79 2.88 15.52 -19.59
CA ALA A 79 4.29 15.77 -19.24
C ALA A 79 4.55 17.22 -18.81
N ARG A 80 3.74 18.19 -19.26
CA ARG A 80 3.86 19.60 -18.86
C ARG A 80 3.52 19.81 -17.39
N SER A 81 2.52 19.10 -16.86
CA SER A 81 2.19 19.12 -15.44
C SER A 81 3.36 18.61 -14.59
N MET A 82 3.93 17.45 -14.97
CA MET A 82 5.09 16.88 -14.26
C MET A 82 6.29 17.85 -14.28
N GLU A 83 6.55 18.47 -15.42
CA GLU A 83 7.61 19.47 -15.56
C GLU A 83 7.36 20.72 -14.71
N ALA A 84 6.12 21.23 -14.69
CA ALA A 84 5.76 22.41 -13.92
C ALA A 84 5.90 22.18 -12.41
N ILE A 85 5.51 21.01 -11.90
CA ILE A 85 5.70 20.66 -10.48
C ILE A 85 7.19 20.71 -10.13
N VAL A 86 8.07 20.13 -10.94
CA VAL A 86 9.53 20.19 -10.72
C VAL A 86 10.05 21.63 -10.80
N ALA A 87 9.59 22.42 -11.78
CA ALA A 87 10.04 23.79 -11.97
C ALA A 87 9.61 24.73 -10.83
N MET A 88 8.44 24.50 -10.22
CA MET A 88 7.94 25.27 -9.08
C MET A 88 8.55 24.81 -7.74
N SER A 89 9.28 23.70 -7.73
CA SER A 89 9.91 23.17 -6.53
C SER A 89 11.14 23.96 -6.11
N GLN A 90 11.37 24.07 -4.80
CA GLN A 90 12.51 24.79 -4.21
C GLN A 90 13.80 23.93 -4.25
N LEU A 91 14.35 23.74 -5.45
CA LEU A 91 15.51 22.87 -5.71
C LEU A 91 16.85 23.62 -5.86
N ALA A 92 16.83 24.94 -5.84
CA ALA A 92 18.04 25.76 -5.93
C ALA A 92 18.98 25.47 -4.76
N GLY A 93 20.24 25.10 -5.06
CA GLY A 93 21.25 24.78 -4.05
C GLY A 93 21.02 23.46 -3.29
N LYS A 94 20.00 22.68 -3.64
CA LYS A 94 19.72 21.39 -3.02
C LYS A 94 20.43 20.26 -3.75
N THR A 95 20.99 19.30 -3.01
CA THR A 95 21.61 18.08 -3.54
C THR A 95 20.68 16.86 -3.47
N LYS A 96 19.52 17.00 -2.80
CA LYS A 96 18.47 15.99 -2.71
C LYS A 96 17.09 16.64 -2.89
N TYR A 97 16.19 15.98 -3.60
CA TYR A 97 14.79 16.40 -3.72
C TYR A 97 14.02 15.89 -2.51
N GLU A 98 13.97 16.73 -1.47
CA GLU A 98 13.29 16.46 -0.20
C GLU A 98 11.81 16.85 -0.26
N ARG A 99 10.99 16.32 0.65
CA ARG A 99 9.55 16.65 0.74
C ARG A 99 9.30 18.15 0.90
N SER A 100 10.17 18.84 1.65
CA SER A 100 10.10 20.29 1.88
C SER A 100 10.38 21.12 0.63
N CYS A 101 10.90 20.52 -0.45
CA CYS A 101 11.12 21.20 -1.72
C CYS A 101 9.85 21.30 -2.56
N LEU A 102 8.83 20.48 -2.28
CA LEU A 102 7.61 20.45 -3.07
C LEU A 102 6.86 21.79 -3.03
N PRO A 103 6.17 22.15 -4.13
CA PRO A 103 5.30 23.31 -4.11
C PRO A 103 4.11 23.08 -3.17
N PRO A 104 3.48 24.14 -2.63
CA PRO A 104 2.26 24.03 -1.84
C PRO A 104 1.13 23.31 -2.59
N GLU A 105 0.21 22.71 -1.85
CA GLU A 105 -0.95 21.97 -2.37
C GLU A 105 -1.70 22.72 -3.49
N ALA A 106 -2.02 24.00 -3.26
CA ALA A 106 -2.72 24.83 -4.25
C ALA A 106 -1.96 24.99 -5.60
N GLN A 107 -0.64 24.85 -5.61
CA GLN A 107 0.15 24.83 -6.85
C GLN A 107 0.22 23.42 -7.47
N LEU A 108 0.23 22.37 -6.65
CA LEU A 108 0.10 21.00 -7.13
C LEU A 108 -1.25 20.79 -7.83
N ASP A 109 -2.33 21.38 -7.30
CA ASP A 109 -3.69 21.31 -7.85
C ASP A 109 -3.82 21.91 -9.25
N LEU A 110 -2.87 22.72 -9.70
CA LEU A 110 -2.86 23.21 -11.08
C LEU A 110 -2.43 22.10 -12.08
N HIS A 111 -1.87 20.99 -11.59
CA HIS A 111 -1.14 20.02 -12.40
C HIS A 111 -1.50 18.56 -12.13
N ALA A 112 -1.92 18.23 -10.92
CA ALA A 112 -2.37 16.93 -10.45
C ALA A 112 -3.45 17.15 -9.38
N ASP A 113 -3.96 16.09 -8.75
CA ASP A 113 -4.69 16.22 -7.48
C ASP A 113 -3.65 16.41 -6.37
N GLY A 114 -3.59 17.61 -5.78
CA GLY A 114 -2.57 17.96 -4.80
C GLY A 114 -2.71 17.18 -3.50
N GLN A 115 -3.94 16.87 -3.09
CA GLN A 115 -4.23 16.11 -1.88
C GLN A 115 -3.79 14.64 -2.04
N GLU A 116 -4.13 14.02 -3.17
CA GLU A 116 -3.70 12.67 -3.54
C GLU A 116 -2.18 12.60 -3.69
N PHE A 117 -1.58 13.54 -4.41
CA PHE A 117 -0.13 13.62 -4.58
C PHE A 117 0.58 13.70 -3.22
N LEU A 118 0.13 14.58 -2.32
CA LEU A 118 0.72 14.72 -0.98
C LEU A 118 0.48 13.49 -0.10
N SER A 119 -0.64 12.77 -0.28
CA SER A 119 -0.88 11.50 0.42
C SER A 119 0.17 10.45 0.04
N LEU A 120 0.51 10.35 -1.25
CA LEU A 120 1.56 9.45 -1.76
C LEU A 120 2.95 9.85 -1.25
N VAL A 121 3.21 11.16 -1.06
CA VAL A 121 4.45 11.67 -0.45
C VAL A 121 4.54 11.28 1.03
N GLN A 122 3.42 11.36 1.74
CA GLN A 122 3.36 11.11 3.18
C GLN A 122 3.32 9.61 3.52
N GLN A 123 2.94 8.76 2.56
CA GLN A 123 2.96 7.31 2.71
C GLN A 123 4.33 6.84 3.22
N ILE A 124 4.32 6.28 4.42
CA ILE A 124 5.53 5.79 5.09
C ILE A 124 6.03 4.56 4.33
N GLU A 125 7.28 4.62 3.89
CA GLU A 125 8.05 3.39 3.63
C GLU A 125 8.47 2.84 4.97
N LEU A 126 7.84 1.73 5.34
CA LEU A 126 8.35 0.89 6.40
C LEU A 126 9.71 0.38 5.93
N SER A 127 10.78 0.73 6.66
CA SER A 127 12.05 0.05 6.46
C SER A 127 11.84 -1.46 6.64
N ASN A 128 12.70 -2.30 6.06
CA ASN A 128 12.59 -3.75 6.23
C ASN A 128 12.57 -4.14 7.73
N GLU A 129 13.35 -3.43 8.56
CA GLU A 129 13.34 -3.60 10.01
C GLU A 129 11.98 -3.27 10.65
N THR A 130 11.39 -2.12 10.31
CA THR A 130 10.07 -1.75 10.83
C THR A 130 8.98 -2.68 10.33
N LEU A 131 9.07 -3.11 9.07
CA LEU A 131 8.13 -4.06 8.47
C LEU A 131 8.18 -5.41 9.21
N ASP A 132 9.38 -5.96 9.44
CA ASP A 132 9.56 -7.20 10.20
C ASP A 132 9.04 -7.04 11.64
N LYS A 133 9.37 -5.94 12.30
CA LYS A 133 8.88 -5.65 13.65
C LYS A 133 7.35 -5.63 13.71
N LEU A 134 6.70 -4.98 12.76
CA LEU A 134 5.24 -4.93 12.68
C LEU A 134 4.64 -6.30 12.34
N ALA A 135 5.27 -7.08 11.45
CA ALA A 135 4.82 -8.43 11.10
C ALA A 135 4.87 -9.36 12.31
N ILE A 136 5.94 -9.30 13.10
CA ILE A 136 6.08 -10.04 14.36
C ILE A 136 5.00 -9.60 15.36
N LEU A 137 4.78 -8.29 15.54
CA LEU A 137 3.74 -7.78 16.44
C LEU A 137 2.33 -8.21 16.02
N PHE A 138 2.05 -8.24 14.72
CA PHE A 138 0.81 -8.76 14.17
C PHE A 138 0.65 -10.26 14.46
N HIS A 139 1.69 -11.06 14.23
CA HIS A 139 1.65 -12.51 14.52
C HIS A 139 1.48 -12.81 16.01
N ILE A 140 2.14 -12.04 16.89
CA ILE A 140 1.95 -12.13 18.35
C ILE A 140 0.49 -11.84 18.72
N TYR A 141 -0.10 -10.79 18.13
CA TYR A 141 -1.50 -10.47 18.35
C TYR A 141 -2.41 -11.61 17.89
N PHE A 142 -2.18 -12.15 16.70
CA PHE A 142 -2.91 -13.28 16.14
C PHE A 142 -2.87 -14.52 17.07
N CYS A 143 -1.68 -14.91 17.53
CA CYS A 143 -1.53 -16.03 18.46
C CYS A 143 -2.29 -15.78 19.76
N ALA A 144 -2.17 -14.58 20.34
CA ALA A 144 -2.88 -14.22 21.56
C ALA A 144 -4.42 -14.26 21.40
N GLN A 145 -4.96 -13.94 20.21
CA GLN A 145 -6.39 -14.06 19.95
C GLN A 145 -6.83 -15.52 19.83
N LEU A 146 -6.05 -16.35 19.13
CA LEU A 146 -6.31 -17.79 19.06
C LEU A 146 -6.31 -18.44 20.46
N GLU A 147 -5.33 -18.12 21.29
CA GLU A 147 -5.24 -18.62 22.67
C GLU A 147 -6.47 -18.20 23.51
N LYS A 148 -6.92 -16.93 23.40
CA LYS A 148 -8.15 -16.46 24.05
C LYS A 148 -9.41 -17.23 23.59
N GLN A 149 -9.42 -17.70 22.35
CA GLN A 149 -10.49 -18.51 21.79
C GLN A 149 -10.35 -20.01 22.11
N GLY A 150 -9.38 -20.37 22.96
CA GLY A 150 -9.12 -21.72 23.44
C GLY A 150 -8.29 -22.58 22.48
N TYR A 151 -7.69 -22.00 21.44
CA TYR A 151 -6.81 -22.76 20.55
C TYR A 151 -5.47 -23.05 21.21
N VAL A 152 -4.92 -24.22 20.89
CA VAL A 152 -3.57 -24.64 21.24
C VAL A 152 -2.78 -24.98 19.98
N TYR A 153 -1.46 -25.10 20.12
CA TYR A 153 -0.63 -25.58 19.02
C TYR A 153 -1.02 -27.02 18.62
N GLY A 154 -1.04 -27.29 17.31
CA GLY A 154 -1.08 -28.63 16.74
C GLY A 154 -0.58 -28.63 15.31
N GLU A 155 -0.09 -29.75 14.80
CA GLU A 155 0.52 -29.81 13.45
C GLU A 155 -0.47 -29.45 12.33
N GLU A 156 -1.76 -29.69 12.57
CA GLU A 156 -2.85 -29.34 11.67
C GLU A 156 -3.78 -28.28 12.29
N THR A 157 -4.34 -27.44 11.43
CA THR A 157 -5.39 -26.49 11.81
C THR A 157 -6.74 -27.20 11.81
N ASP A 158 -7.39 -27.28 12.97
CA ASP A 158 -8.69 -27.91 13.13
C ASP A 158 -9.52 -27.14 14.16
N ASP A 159 -10.58 -26.47 13.68
CA ASP A 159 -11.43 -25.62 14.52
C ASP A 159 -12.22 -26.42 15.56
N LYS A 160 -12.54 -27.70 15.29
CA LYS A 160 -13.26 -28.56 16.24
C LYS A 160 -12.33 -29.03 17.35
N ALA A 161 -11.11 -29.42 17.00
CA ALA A 161 -10.09 -29.82 17.97
C ALA A 161 -9.43 -28.62 18.68
N LYS A 162 -9.73 -27.39 18.23
CA LYS A 162 -9.10 -26.16 18.70
C LYS A 162 -7.57 -26.22 18.59
N THR A 163 -7.07 -26.73 17.47
CA THR A 163 -5.63 -26.74 17.16
C THR A 163 -5.31 -25.80 16.00
N HIS A 164 -4.17 -25.11 16.07
CA HIS A 164 -3.73 -24.23 14.99
C HIS A 164 -2.22 -24.36 14.73
N SER A 165 -1.85 -24.60 13.46
CA SER A 165 -0.47 -24.91 13.09
C SER A 165 0.49 -23.73 13.09
N SER A 166 -0.05 -22.52 13.03
CA SER A 166 0.74 -21.28 13.16
C SER A 166 0.84 -20.77 14.59
N LEU A 167 0.29 -21.47 15.60
CA LEU A 167 0.40 -21.05 17.01
C LEU A 167 1.78 -21.44 17.56
N LYS A 168 2.80 -20.71 17.11
CA LYS A 168 4.23 -20.88 17.43
C LYS A 168 4.97 -19.56 17.17
N ASP A 169 6.26 -19.51 17.49
CA ASP A 169 7.07 -18.32 17.25
C ASP A 169 7.07 -17.91 15.76
N PHE A 170 7.18 -16.60 15.51
CA PHE A 170 7.19 -16.05 14.16
C PHE A 170 8.29 -16.66 13.29
N TYR A 171 9.48 -16.86 13.85
CA TYR A 171 10.62 -17.40 13.11
C TYR A 171 10.51 -18.91 12.85
N ASP A 172 9.62 -19.62 13.55
CA ASP A 172 9.32 -21.03 13.33
C ASP A 172 8.18 -21.23 12.29
N LEU A 173 7.60 -20.15 11.78
CA LEU A 173 6.63 -20.20 10.69
C LEU A 173 7.32 -20.57 9.37
N PRO A 174 6.63 -21.30 8.48
CA PRO A 174 7.06 -21.44 7.08
C PRO A 174 7.27 -20.06 6.42
N ASP A 175 8.25 -19.94 5.53
CA ASP A 175 8.60 -18.68 4.85
C ASP A 175 7.39 -17.99 4.21
N ASN A 176 6.49 -18.76 3.60
CA ASN A 176 5.29 -18.23 2.98
C ASN A 176 4.28 -17.64 3.99
N GLU A 177 4.26 -18.14 5.23
CA GLU A 177 3.44 -17.57 6.30
C GLU A 177 4.10 -16.34 6.91
N GLN A 178 5.43 -16.31 7.04
CA GLN A 178 6.15 -15.09 7.43
C GLN A 178 5.92 -13.98 6.40
N GLU A 179 6.02 -14.28 5.11
CA GLU A 179 5.75 -13.32 4.04
C GLU A 179 4.29 -12.87 4.02
N GLN A 180 3.34 -13.78 4.28
CA GLN A 180 1.93 -13.41 4.43
C GLN A 180 1.73 -12.37 5.54
N ASN A 181 2.41 -12.52 6.69
CA ASN A 181 2.35 -11.53 7.78
C ASN A 181 2.93 -10.17 7.34
N ARG A 182 4.07 -10.18 6.63
CA ARG A 182 4.67 -8.94 6.07
C ARG A 182 3.73 -8.26 5.09
N ASP A 183 3.12 -9.02 4.19
CA ASP A 183 2.19 -8.48 3.19
C ASP A 183 0.94 -7.87 3.83
N THR A 184 0.36 -8.51 4.85
CA THR A 184 -0.73 -7.94 5.64
C THR A 184 -0.33 -6.60 6.25
N VAL A 185 0.88 -6.47 6.78
CA VAL A 185 1.38 -5.20 7.34
C VAL A 185 1.58 -4.13 6.26
N ARG A 186 2.11 -4.48 5.07
CA ARG A 186 2.29 -3.52 3.97
C ARG A 186 0.97 -2.81 3.61
N HIS A 187 -0.13 -3.55 3.63
CA HIS A 187 -1.46 -3.06 3.29
C HIS A 187 -2.18 -2.33 4.44
N ILE A 188 -1.56 -2.15 5.61
CA ILE A 188 -2.12 -1.26 6.66
C ILE A 188 -2.23 0.16 6.13
N HIS A 189 -1.26 0.62 5.34
CA HIS A 189 -1.28 1.95 4.75
C HIS A 189 -2.54 2.18 3.90
N ASP A 190 -2.87 1.23 3.04
CA ASP A 190 -3.98 1.39 2.09
C ASP A 190 -5.32 1.45 2.83
N LYS A 191 -5.46 0.66 3.90
CA LYS A 191 -6.63 0.71 4.81
C LYS A 191 -6.75 2.06 5.52
N LEU A 192 -5.64 2.59 6.02
CA LEU A 192 -5.62 3.91 6.64
C LEU A 192 -6.02 4.99 5.62
N THR A 193 -5.47 4.91 4.40
CA THR A 193 -5.75 5.89 3.34
C THR A 193 -7.23 5.84 2.92
N ALA A 194 -7.79 4.65 2.70
CA ALA A 194 -9.18 4.44 2.34
C ALA A 194 -10.17 5.01 3.37
N SER A 195 -9.75 5.14 4.63
CA SER A 195 -10.56 5.68 5.71
C SER A 195 -10.19 7.14 6.08
N GLY A 196 -9.31 7.78 5.30
CA GLY A 196 -8.91 9.17 5.51
C GLY A 196 -7.93 9.36 6.67
N TYR A 197 -7.05 8.39 6.90
CA TYR A 197 -6.01 8.42 7.92
C TYR A 197 -4.63 8.16 7.33
N ILE A 198 -3.61 8.61 8.06
CA ILE A 198 -2.21 8.28 7.77
C ILE A 198 -1.52 7.82 9.05
N MET A 199 -0.54 6.94 8.88
CA MET A 199 0.40 6.57 9.93
C MET A 199 1.48 7.64 10.05
N VAL A 200 1.88 7.99 11.27
CA VAL A 200 2.98 8.92 11.57
C VAL A 200 3.79 8.40 12.77
N PRO A 201 5.09 8.72 12.90
CA PRO A 201 5.83 8.45 14.13
C PRO A 201 5.13 9.07 15.33
N ALA A 202 4.93 8.30 16.39
CA ALA A 202 4.25 8.77 17.59
C ALA A 202 5.13 9.80 18.32
N ARG A 203 4.52 10.90 18.77
CA ARG A 203 5.15 11.82 19.71
C ARG A 203 4.90 11.36 21.14
N SER A 204 5.82 11.66 22.05
CA SER A 204 5.62 11.39 23.48
C SER A 204 4.31 12.04 23.96
N ASN A 205 3.38 11.22 24.47
CA ASN A 205 2.03 11.55 24.98
C ASN A 205 0.85 11.58 23.99
N GLU A 206 0.97 11.01 22.78
CA GLU A 206 -0.21 10.81 21.92
C GLU A 206 -1.08 9.64 22.40
N GLN A 207 -2.39 9.87 22.49
CA GLN A 207 -3.36 8.82 22.84
C GLN A 207 -3.45 7.78 21.71
N PRO A 208 -3.61 6.49 22.02
CA PRO A 208 -3.86 5.47 21.01
C PRO A 208 -5.10 5.83 20.20
N PHE A 209 -4.94 5.92 18.88
CA PHE A 209 -6.07 6.12 17.99
C PHE A 209 -6.96 4.86 18.02
N GLU A 210 -8.26 5.02 18.27
CA GLU A 210 -9.22 3.95 18.00
C GLU A 210 -9.85 4.17 16.64
N PHE A 211 -9.87 3.14 15.81
CA PHE A 211 -10.50 3.22 14.51
C PHE A 211 -11.99 3.54 14.69
N PRO A 212 -12.51 4.61 14.07
CA PRO A 212 -13.94 4.86 14.12
C PRO A 212 -14.66 3.69 13.46
N GLY A 213 -15.59 3.09 14.19
CA GLY A 213 -16.32 1.89 13.75
C GLY A 213 -17.07 2.06 12.43
N THR A 214 -17.23 3.29 11.93
CA THR A 214 -17.88 3.59 10.65
C THR A 214 -17.19 2.96 9.44
N PHE A 215 -15.87 2.74 9.49
CA PHE A 215 -15.12 2.12 8.39
C PHE A 215 -14.78 0.65 8.63
N LEU A 216 -15.19 0.08 9.77
CA LEU A 216 -14.69 -1.21 10.20
C LEU A 216 -15.03 -2.33 9.22
N ASP A 217 -16.28 -2.41 8.77
CA ASP A 217 -16.72 -3.46 7.84
C ASP A 217 -16.11 -3.30 6.45
N GLU A 218 -15.97 -2.06 5.96
CA GLU A 218 -15.34 -1.78 4.67
C GLU A 218 -13.87 -2.19 4.66
N LEU A 219 -13.14 -1.90 5.74
CA LEU A 219 -11.73 -2.28 5.87
C LEU A 219 -11.54 -3.77 6.14
N ALA A 220 -12.48 -4.41 6.83
CA ALA A 220 -12.49 -5.86 7.02
C ALA A 220 -12.71 -6.57 5.68
N LYS A 221 -13.68 -6.10 4.89
CA LYS A 221 -13.91 -6.56 3.51
C LYS A 221 -12.66 -6.39 2.65
N MET A 222 -12.01 -5.23 2.70
CA MET A 222 -10.77 -4.96 1.98
C MET A 222 -9.64 -5.95 2.37
N GLU A 223 -9.51 -6.30 3.66
CA GLU A 223 -8.53 -7.31 4.08
C GLU A 223 -8.87 -8.71 3.55
N HIS A 224 -10.15 -9.10 3.64
CA HIS A 224 -10.60 -10.41 3.15
C HIS A 224 -10.35 -10.57 1.65
N GLU A 225 -10.72 -9.57 0.86
CA GLU A 225 -10.51 -9.56 -0.60
C GLU A 225 -9.03 -9.63 -0.97
N ARG A 226 -8.18 -8.86 -0.27
CA ARG A 226 -6.72 -8.92 -0.44
C ARG A 226 -6.17 -10.31 -0.09
N TRP A 227 -6.57 -10.86 1.05
CA TRP A 227 -6.14 -12.20 1.49
C TRP A 227 -6.57 -13.28 0.49
N MET A 228 -7.81 -13.22 -0.01
CA MET A 228 -8.31 -14.13 -1.03
C MET A 228 -7.49 -14.04 -2.32
N ALA A 229 -7.27 -12.83 -2.83
CA ALA A 229 -6.49 -12.61 -4.07
C ALA A 229 -5.09 -13.21 -3.94
N MET A 230 -4.42 -12.99 -2.80
CA MET A 230 -3.12 -13.57 -2.49
C MET A 230 -3.16 -15.11 -2.44
N LYS A 231 -4.17 -15.71 -1.79
CA LYS A 231 -4.33 -17.18 -1.72
C LYS A 231 -4.59 -17.78 -3.11
N LEU A 232 -5.48 -17.20 -3.89
CA LEU A 232 -5.79 -17.65 -5.25
C LEU A 232 -4.56 -17.56 -6.16
N ALA A 233 -3.82 -16.44 -6.11
CA ALA A 233 -2.57 -16.28 -6.85
C ALA A 233 -1.50 -17.32 -6.46
N ALA A 234 -1.50 -17.74 -5.19
CA ALA A 234 -0.63 -18.82 -4.70
C ALA A 234 -1.15 -20.24 -5.01
N GLY A 235 -2.24 -20.37 -5.77
CA GLY A 235 -2.82 -21.64 -6.21
C GLY A 235 -3.67 -22.35 -5.15
N TRP A 236 -4.24 -21.60 -4.19
CA TRP A 236 -5.18 -22.17 -3.23
C TRP A 236 -6.56 -22.38 -3.83
N GLN A 237 -7.28 -23.37 -3.32
CA GLN A 237 -8.61 -23.74 -3.80
C GLN A 237 -9.61 -23.80 -2.64
N LEU A 238 -10.85 -23.44 -2.95
CA LEU A 238 -11.97 -23.58 -2.02
C LEU A 238 -12.22 -25.07 -1.70
N ALA A 239 -12.34 -25.41 -0.43
CA ALA A 239 -12.77 -26.74 0.01
C ALA A 239 -13.47 -26.67 1.37
N PRO A 240 -14.34 -27.64 1.74
CA PRO A 240 -15.06 -27.60 3.01
C PRO A 240 -14.19 -27.60 4.29
N LYS A 241 -12.93 -28.06 4.19
CA LYS A 241 -11.96 -28.05 5.29
C LYS A 241 -10.67 -27.40 4.82
N THR A 242 -10.10 -26.56 5.68
CA THR A 242 -8.77 -26.00 5.46
C THR A 242 -7.70 -27.09 5.62
N VAL A 243 -6.89 -27.30 4.58
CA VAL A 243 -5.79 -28.25 4.56
C VAL A 243 -4.58 -27.56 3.91
N LYS A 244 -3.73 -26.96 4.75
CA LYS A 244 -2.62 -26.11 4.30
C LYS A 244 -1.64 -26.83 3.37
N SER A 245 -1.31 -28.09 3.66
CA SER A 245 -0.40 -28.93 2.85
C SER A 245 -0.90 -29.17 1.43
N LYS A 246 -2.21 -29.07 1.19
CA LYS A 246 -2.86 -29.22 -0.12
C LYS A 246 -3.34 -27.90 -0.70
N LYS A 247 -3.03 -26.76 -0.06
CA LYS A 247 -3.52 -25.42 -0.40
C LYS A 247 -5.05 -25.35 -0.51
N LEU A 248 -5.75 -26.00 0.42
CA LEU A 248 -7.21 -25.96 0.49
C LEU A 248 -7.65 -25.06 1.64
N HIS A 249 -8.70 -24.25 1.45
CA HIS A 249 -9.23 -23.37 2.50
C HIS A 249 -10.75 -23.21 2.43
N ALA A 250 -11.42 -23.18 3.59
CA ALA A 250 -12.88 -23.11 3.71
C ALA A 250 -13.50 -21.73 3.42
N ASP A 251 -12.72 -20.68 3.65
CA ASP A 251 -13.19 -19.29 3.54
C ASP A 251 -12.79 -18.60 2.24
N LEU A 252 -12.39 -19.33 1.19
CA LEU A 252 -12.14 -18.74 -0.15
C LEU A 252 -13.46 -18.52 -0.90
N VAL A 253 -14.32 -17.70 -0.32
CA VAL A 253 -15.64 -17.27 -0.85
C VAL A 253 -15.75 -15.76 -0.70
N SER A 254 -16.62 -15.10 -1.47
CA SER A 254 -16.76 -13.64 -1.41
C SER A 254 -17.19 -13.16 -0.02
N TRP A 255 -17.00 -11.87 0.27
CA TRP A 255 -17.45 -11.28 1.52
C TRP A 255 -18.98 -11.44 1.72
N GLU A 256 -19.76 -11.23 0.66
CA GLU A 256 -21.22 -11.40 0.66
C GLU A 256 -21.64 -12.86 0.85
N GLU A 257 -20.80 -13.82 0.43
CA GLU A 257 -21.03 -15.24 0.71
C GLU A 257 -20.72 -15.57 2.17
N LEU A 258 -19.72 -14.94 2.79
CA LEU A 258 -19.48 -15.06 4.23
C LEU A 258 -20.65 -14.48 5.04
N GLU A 259 -21.19 -13.32 4.65
CA GLU A 259 -22.34 -12.69 5.32
C GLU A 259 -23.59 -13.56 5.33
N LYS A 260 -23.76 -14.42 4.31
CA LYS A 260 -24.89 -15.36 4.22
C LYS A 260 -24.71 -16.58 5.13
N ARG A 261 -23.52 -16.84 5.66
CA ARG A 261 -23.27 -17.96 6.59
C ARG A 261 -23.85 -17.62 7.96
N SER A 262 -24.33 -18.63 8.68
CA SER A 262 -24.73 -18.47 10.09
C SER A 262 -23.54 -18.31 11.03
N ASP A 263 -22.33 -18.60 10.55
CA ASP A 263 -21.06 -18.46 11.26
C ASP A 263 -20.32 -17.21 10.79
N THR A 264 -20.11 -16.26 11.72
CA THR A 264 -19.42 -14.98 11.48
C THR A 264 -17.91 -15.06 11.74
N THR A 265 -17.39 -16.23 12.15
CA THR A 265 -15.99 -16.41 12.59
C THR A 265 -14.97 -15.88 11.57
N ALA A 266 -15.20 -16.07 10.27
CA ALA A 266 -14.31 -15.56 9.23
C ALA A 266 -14.30 -14.02 9.21
N GLN A 267 -15.46 -13.38 9.14
CA GLN A 267 -15.57 -11.92 9.13
C GLN A 267 -15.05 -11.28 10.42
N ASP A 268 -15.29 -11.93 11.55
CA ASP A 268 -14.85 -11.43 12.86
C ASP A 268 -13.32 -11.46 12.97
N LYS A 269 -12.63 -12.41 12.33
CA LYS A 269 -11.15 -12.39 12.21
C LYS A 269 -10.66 -11.13 11.48
N ASP A 270 -11.29 -10.77 10.36
CA ASP A 270 -10.90 -9.57 9.60
C ASP A 270 -11.21 -8.28 10.37
N ARG A 271 -12.37 -8.19 11.03
CA ARG A 271 -12.73 -7.06 11.90
C ARG A 271 -11.77 -6.92 13.07
N ASP A 272 -11.43 -8.02 13.74
CA ASP A 272 -10.53 -8.04 14.87
C ASP A 272 -9.11 -7.65 14.48
N PHE A 273 -8.68 -7.98 13.26
CA PHE A 273 -7.45 -7.44 12.70
C PHE A 273 -7.51 -5.92 12.53
N VAL A 274 -8.55 -5.39 11.88
CA VAL A 274 -8.69 -3.94 11.67
C VAL A 274 -8.67 -3.18 13.00
N ARG A 275 -9.36 -3.69 14.02
CA ARG A 275 -9.35 -3.13 15.39
C ARG A 275 -7.96 -3.16 16.03
N ALA A 276 -7.13 -4.15 15.69
CA ALA A 276 -5.79 -4.30 16.25
C ALA A 276 -4.77 -3.34 15.67
N ILE A 277 -4.99 -2.84 14.44
CA ILE A 277 -4.03 -2.02 13.69
C ILE A 277 -3.45 -0.90 14.57
N PRO A 278 -4.24 -0.05 15.24
CA PRO A 278 -3.65 1.06 16.00
C PRO A 278 -2.79 0.59 17.18
N GLY A 279 -3.17 -0.49 17.86
CA GLY A 279 -2.40 -1.07 18.95
C GLY A 279 -1.07 -1.68 18.48
N ILE A 280 -1.07 -2.31 17.30
CA ILE A 280 0.16 -2.83 16.67
C ILE A 280 1.10 -1.68 16.30
N LEU A 281 0.57 -0.61 15.69
CA LEU A 281 1.33 0.59 15.33
C LEU A 281 1.93 1.28 16.55
N ALA A 282 1.14 1.42 17.63
CA ALA A 282 1.60 2.04 18.89
C ALA A 282 2.82 1.30 19.48
N LYS A 283 2.80 -0.04 19.51
CA LYS A 283 3.93 -0.85 19.96
C LYS A 283 5.18 -0.71 19.07
N ALA A 284 4.98 -0.36 17.80
CA ALA A 284 6.08 -0.07 16.88
C ALA A 284 6.60 1.38 16.96
N GLY A 285 5.96 2.26 17.73
CA GLY A 285 6.32 3.67 17.86
C GLY A 285 5.63 4.59 16.85
N TYR A 286 4.49 4.16 16.30
CA TYR A 286 3.67 4.91 15.35
C TYR A 286 2.28 5.20 15.92
N THR A 287 1.67 6.28 15.46
CA THR A 287 0.26 6.57 15.68
C THR A 287 -0.43 6.81 14.34
N VAL A 288 -1.74 6.99 14.39
CA VAL A 288 -2.59 7.29 13.24
C VAL A 288 -3.22 8.67 13.43
N VAL A 289 -3.20 9.49 12.39
CA VAL A 289 -3.81 10.82 12.38
C VAL A 289 -4.80 10.95 11.23
N LYS A 290 -5.92 11.64 11.48
CA LYS A 290 -6.93 11.90 10.46
C LYS A 290 -6.40 12.90 9.45
N LEU A 291 -6.50 12.58 8.17
CA LEU A 291 -6.37 13.55 7.09
C LEU A 291 -7.49 14.59 7.24
N ARG A 292 -7.15 15.88 7.17
CA ARG A 292 -8.17 16.93 7.29
C ARG A 292 -9.20 16.72 6.17
N PRO A 293 -10.51 16.80 6.47
CA PRO A 293 -11.53 16.59 5.46
C PRO A 293 -11.40 17.64 4.35
N MET A 294 -11.60 17.19 3.11
CA MET A 294 -11.86 18.07 1.97
C MET A 294 -12.91 19.10 2.39
N LYS A 295 -12.64 20.39 2.19
CA LYS A 295 -13.74 21.34 2.15
C LYS A 295 -14.61 20.92 0.98
N ALA A 296 -15.81 20.41 1.26
CA ALA A 296 -16.81 20.19 0.23
C ALA A 296 -17.10 21.56 -0.42
N GLU A 297 -16.81 21.69 -1.70
CA GLU A 297 -17.23 22.84 -2.49
C GLU A 297 -18.77 22.90 -2.49
N HIS A 298 -19.31 24.11 -2.28
CA HIS A 298 -20.72 24.43 -2.38
C HIS A 298 -21.12 24.73 -3.82
#